data_AF-V5C239-F1
#
_entry.id   AF-V5C239-F1
#
_cell.length_a   1.000
_cell.length_b   1.000
_cell.length_c   1.000
_cell.angle_alpha   90.00
_cell.angle_beta   90.00
_cell.angle_gamma   90.00
#
_symmetry.space_group_name_H-M   'P 1'
#
loop_
_entity.id
_entity.type
_entity.pdbx_description
1 polymer ?
#
loop_
_entity_poly.entity_id
_entity_poly.type
_entity_poly.pdbx_seq_one_letter_code
_entity_poly.pdbx_strand_id
1 'polypeptide(L)'
;MEAVTHIVNPGGEGAFNSVADALNAAVSGETIALKPGLYEELLKVATEVTITTVPDDSLAESEAVITNGVVIVANVTMRGLQISGKIDVRKGHAVIEDCDIHHGSDGVRVGEGAKLTIRRSRIHHCESGGDGIFFTPGSFGEVVDCDIYECRVNGIHAHNACVTAGNNRIRDVLFGIYFRGQSTGAMEKNSIEHVRKFGIYVTEGSDPVVQGNQVRECGMHCAFVSQGGKGIWTENNFEGSMHVLTGCASKLGSNQINGKLDVDVAPIVA
;
A
#
# COMPACT_ATOMS: atom_id res chain seq x y z
N MET A 1 33.43 3.61 10.24
CA MET A 1 32.82 3.15 11.51
C MET A 1 31.92 1.99 11.12
N GLU A 2 32.07 0.83 11.75
CA GLU A 2 31.15 -0.30 11.50
C GLU A 2 29.75 0.10 11.94
N ALA A 3 28.73 -0.27 11.15
CA ALA A 3 27.34 -0.01 11.51
C ALA A 3 27.00 -0.86 12.74
N VAL A 4 26.56 -0.20 13.82
CA VAL A 4 26.19 -0.87 15.07
C VAL A 4 24.81 -1.49 14.93
N THR A 5 24.64 -2.67 15.54
CA THR A 5 23.34 -3.34 15.69
C THR A 5 22.90 -3.29 17.15
N HIS A 6 21.79 -2.63 17.40
CA HIS A 6 21.12 -2.55 18.70
C HIS A 6 20.12 -3.70 18.84
N ILE A 7 20.44 -4.69 19.68
CA ILE A 7 19.55 -5.83 19.93
C ILE A 7 18.50 -5.44 20.96
N VAL A 8 17.22 -5.56 20.61
CA VAL A 8 16.09 -5.28 21.50
C VAL A 8 15.42 -6.58 21.91
N ASN A 9 15.12 -6.72 23.21
CA ASN A 9 14.44 -7.87 23.77
C ASN A 9 13.49 -7.43 24.90
N PRO A 10 12.17 -7.52 24.75
CA PRO A 10 11.22 -7.01 25.75
C PRO A 10 11.16 -7.89 27.01
N GLY A 11 11.72 -9.11 26.98
CA GLY A 11 11.61 -10.11 28.05
C GLY A 11 12.92 -10.63 28.65
N GLY A 12 14.10 -10.05 28.36
CA GLY A 12 15.37 -10.59 28.88
C GLY A 12 16.65 -9.87 28.40
N GLU A 13 17.76 -10.62 28.29
CA GLU A 13 19.05 -10.07 27.83
C GLU A 13 18.98 -9.56 26.37
N GLY A 14 19.26 -8.27 26.22
CA GLY A 14 19.38 -7.46 25.00
C GLY A 14 20.05 -6.13 25.36
N ALA A 15 20.47 -5.33 24.37
CA ALA A 15 21.00 -3.99 24.63
C ALA A 15 19.90 -3.02 25.10
N PHE A 16 18.66 -3.27 24.69
CA PHE A 16 17.48 -2.49 25.04
C PHE A 16 16.27 -3.39 25.34
N ASN A 17 15.38 -2.91 26.22
CA ASN A 17 14.09 -3.54 26.51
C ASN A 17 12.93 -2.89 25.73
N SER A 18 13.18 -1.78 25.03
CA SER A 18 12.22 -1.03 24.21
C SER A 18 12.86 -0.65 22.89
N VAL A 19 12.08 -0.71 21.81
CA VAL A 19 12.48 -0.25 20.48
C VAL A 19 12.60 1.27 20.47
N ALA A 20 11.76 1.99 21.22
CA ALA A 20 11.88 3.44 21.34
C ALA A 20 13.23 3.86 21.97
N ASP A 21 13.71 3.15 22.99
CA ASP A 21 15.03 3.44 23.59
C ASP A 21 16.16 3.16 22.59
N ALA A 22 16.08 2.07 21.83
CA ALA A 22 17.03 1.77 20.76
C ALA A 22 17.01 2.84 19.64
N LEU A 23 15.83 3.30 19.24
CA LEU A 23 15.66 4.38 18.25
C LEU A 23 16.25 5.70 18.74
N ASN A 24 16.13 6.01 20.04
CA ASN A 24 16.68 7.23 20.63
C ASN A 24 18.22 7.18 20.73
N ALA A 25 18.79 5.99 20.92
CA ALA A 25 20.23 5.79 21.02
C ALA A 25 20.92 5.66 19.64
N ALA A 26 20.18 5.22 18.62
CA ALA A 26 20.73 4.95 17.30
C ALA A 26 21.20 6.22 16.59
N VAL A 27 22.32 6.10 15.89
CA VAL A 27 22.78 7.09 14.91
C VAL A 27 22.44 6.65 13.48
N SER A 28 22.51 7.61 12.55
CA SER A 28 22.17 7.40 11.15
C SER A 28 22.97 6.23 10.53
N GLY A 29 22.26 5.28 9.91
CA GLY A 29 22.81 4.09 9.26
C GLY A 29 22.86 2.83 10.13
N GLU A 30 22.47 2.91 11.40
CA GLU A 30 22.51 1.76 12.32
C GLU A 30 21.29 0.84 12.19
N THR A 31 21.41 -0.35 12.77
CA THR A 31 20.36 -1.38 12.75
C THR A 31 19.77 -1.58 14.14
N ILE A 32 18.45 -1.71 14.20
CA ILE A 32 17.69 -2.12 15.38
C ILE A 32 17.14 -3.50 15.07
N ALA A 33 17.62 -4.50 15.80
CA ALA A 33 17.28 -5.90 15.58
C ALA A 33 16.44 -6.43 16.74
N LEU A 34 15.19 -6.79 16.44
CA LEU A 34 14.20 -7.22 17.40
C LEU A 34 14.27 -8.73 17.59
N LYS A 35 14.47 -9.17 18.83
CA LYS A 35 14.16 -10.56 19.18
C LYS A 35 12.65 -10.78 19.11
N PRO A 36 12.20 -12.03 18.97
CA PRO A 36 10.79 -12.35 19.09
C PRO A 36 10.16 -11.81 20.38
N GLY A 37 8.95 -11.28 20.28
CA GLY A 37 8.28 -10.68 21.42
C GLY A 37 7.26 -9.62 21.04
N LEU A 38 6.46 -9.23 22.03
CA LEU A 38 5.46 -8.17 21.92
C LEU A 38 6.06 -6.84 22.36
N TYR A 39 5.97 -5.83 21.51
CA TYR A 39 6.47 -4.48 21.72
C TYR A 39 5.28 -3.51 21.77
N GLU A 40 4.77 -3.24 22.98
CA GLU A 40 3.57 -2.44 23.21
C GLU A 40 3.84 -0.94 23.24
N GLU A 41 4.27 -0.36 22.12
CA GLU A 41 4.72 1.02 22.05
C GLU A 41 4.49 1.66 20.67
N LEU A 42 4.15 2.96 20.65
CA LEU A 42 4.10 3.72 19.41
C LEU A 42 5.52 4.10 18.97
N LEU A 43 6.00 3.52 17.87
CA LEU A 43 7.34 3.81 17.37
C LEU A 43 7.39 5.15 16.64
N LYS A 44 8.46 5.93 16.90
CA LYS A 44 8.75 7.17 16.19
C LYS A 44 10.14 7.07 15.57
N VAL A 45 10.20 6.88 14.26
CA VAL A 45 11.45 6.78 13.52
C VAL A 45 11.84 8.16 13.02
N ALA A 46 12.80 8.77 13.72
CA ALA A 46 13.30 10.12 13.42
C ALA A 46 14.76 10.15 12.93
N THR A 47 15.40 8.98 12.87
CA THR A 47 16.78 8.78 12.42
C THR A 47 16.78 7.75 11.29
N GLU A 48 17.71 7.88 10.33
CA GLU A 48 17.87 6.88 9.27
C GLU A 48 18.41 5.58 9.85
N VAL A 49 17.58 4.53 9.87
CA VAL A 49 17.92 3.24 10.47
C VAL A 49 17.32 2.07 9.69
N THR A 50 17.84 0.88 9.94
CA THR A 50 17.17 -0.38 9.56
C THR A 50 16.52 -0.99 10.81
N ILE A 51 15.25 -1.40 10.73
CA ILE A 51 14.55 -2.15 11.77
C ILE A 51 14.24 -3.53 11.21
N THR A 52 14.70 -4.58 11.87
CA THR A 52 14.51 -5.95 11.39
C THR A 52 14.38 -6.94 12.54
N THR A 53 14.02 -8.18 12.24
CA THR A 53 14.03 -9.29 13.21
C THR A 53 15.41 -9.91 13.29
N VAL A 54 15.76 -10.42 14.47
CA VAL A 54 16.90 -11.32 14.62
C VAL A 54 16.51 -12.67 14.01
N PRO A 55 17.31 -13.24 13.07
CA PRO A 55 17.06 -14.58 12.56
C PRO A 55 17.15 -15.59 13.71
N ASP A 56 16.11 -16.40 13.90
CA ASP A 56 16.13 -17.51 14.86
C ASP A 56 15.59 -18.78 14.19
N ASP A 57 16.52 -19.66 13.79
CA ASP A 57 16.22 -20.95 13.16
C ASP A 57 15.54 -21.94 14.13
N SER A 58 15.41 -21.61 15.42
CA SER A 58 14.89 -22.50 16.46
C SER A 58 13.44 -22.23 16.87
N LEU A 59 12.87 -21.08 16.50
CA LEU A 59 11.51 -20.69 16.87
C LEU A 59 10.65 -20.54 15.62
N ALA A 60 9.86 -21.58 15.30
CA ALA A 60 9.01 -21.63 14.12
C ALA A 60 7.86 -20.59 14.10
N GLU A 61 7.57 -19.90 15.22
CA GLU A 61 6.35 -19.08 15.36
C GLU A 61 6.52 -17.82 16.23
N SER A 62 7.74 -17.47 16.65
CA SER A 62 7.94 -16.31 17.52
C SER A 62 8.30 -15.08 16.66
N GLU A 63 7.30 -14.25 16.36
CA GLU A 63 7.48 -13.04 15.56
C GLU A 63 7.67 -11.81 16.47
N ALA A 64 8.36 -10.79 15.96
CA ALA A 64 8.44 -9.49 16.61
C ALA A 64 7.20 -8.68 16.24
N VAL A 65 6.31 -8.47 17.22
CA VAL A 65 5.03 -7.79 17.02
C VAL A 65 5.08 -6.41 17.65
N ILE A 66 5.05 -5.38 16.81
CA ILE A 66 4.95 -3.98 17.23
C ILE A 66 3.46 -3.60 17.26
N THR A 67 2.95 -3.14 18.40
CA THR A 67 1.58 -2.64 18.49
C THR A 67 1.56 -1.11 18.50
N ASN A 68 0.37 -0.49 18.50
CA ASN A 68 0.17 0.97 18.54
C ASN A 68 0.66 1.77 17.31
N GLY A 69 1.31 1.11 16.34
CA GLY A 69 1.69 1.68 15.05
C GLY A 69 3.07 2.34 15.01
N VAL A 70 3.39 2.93 13.87
CA VAL A 70 4.71 3.50 13.58
C VAL A 70 4.55 4.86 12.91
N VAL A 71 5.30 5.86 13.36
CA VAL A 71 5.39 7.19 12.74
C VAL A 71 6.79 7.38 12.20
N ILE A 72 6.90 7.66 10.90
CA ILE A 72 8.18 7.78 10.20
C ILE A 72 8.36 9.22 9.74
N VAL A 73 9.45 9.85 10.17
CA VAL A 73 9.85 11.21 9.77
C VAL A 73 11.28 11.28 9.22
N ALA A 74 11.89 10.12 8.98
CA ALA A 74 13.23 9.95 8.38
C ALA A 74 13.22 8.75 7.42
N ASN A 75 14.31 8.53 6.69
CA ASN A 75 14.46 7.32 5.88
C ASN A 75 14.46 6.09 6.80
N VAL A 76 13.84 4.98 6.38
CA VAL A 76 13.87 3.76 7.18
C VAL A 76 13.74 2.55 6.27
N THR A 77 14.46 1.48 6.61
CA THR A 77 14.17 0.14 6.08
C THR A 77 13.57 -0.70 7.20
N MET A 78 12.41 -1.31 6.94
CA MET A 78 11.71 -2.19 7.87
C MET A 78 11.55 -3.55 7.22
N ARG A 79 12.03 -4.62 7.87
CA ARG A 79 12.00 -5.97 7.29
C ARG A 79 11.57 -7.05 8.28
N GLY A 80 10.62 -7.89 7.87
CA GLY A 80 10.25 -9.10 8.64
C GLY A 80 9.44 -8.81 9.89
N LEU A 81 8.75 -7.67 9.96
CA LEU A 81 8.05 -7.20 11.17
C LEU A 81 6.55 -7.48 11.08
N GLN A 82 5.94 -7.84 12.21
CA GLN A 82 4.50 -7.72 12.38
C GLN A 82 4.16 -6.38 13.03
N ILE A 83 3.20 -5.67 12.48
CA ILE A 83 2.78 -4.34 12.92
C ILE A 83 1.27 -4.33 13.07
N SER A 84 0.82 -4.39 14.32
CA SER A 84 -0.58 -4.21 14.69
C SER A 84 -0.84 -2.72 14.91
N GLY A 85 -1.14 -2.00 13.83
CA GLY A 85 -1.39 -0.56 13.85
C GLY A 85 -1.05 0.10 12.53
N LYS A 86 -1.32 1.40 12.43
CA LYS A 86 -1.02 2.18 11.22
C LYS A 86 0.47 2.50 11.14
N ILE A 87 1.04 2.38 9.95
CA ILE A 87 2.32 3.03 9.58
C ILE A 87 2.02 4.39 8.95
N ASP A 88 2.51 5.46 9.56
CA ASP A 88 2.30 6.85 9.16
C ASP A 88 3.61 7.45 8.64
N VAL A 89 3.84 7.36 7.33
CA VAL A 89 5.03 7.90 6.66
C VAL A 89 4.82 9.39 6.41
N ARG A 90 5.33 10.23 7.30
CA ARG A 90 5.14 11.68 7.23
C ARG A 90 6.23 12.38 6.42
N LYS A 91 7.45 11.86 6.45
CA LYS A 91 8.62 12.37 5.72
C LYS A 91 9.60 11.24 5.42
N GLY A 92 10.51 11.49 4.49
CA GLY A 92 11.56 10.55 4.10
C GLY A 92 11.05 9.44 3.18
N HIS A 93 11.90 8.43 3.00
CA HIS A 93 11.58 7.23 2.23
C HIS A 93 11.50 6.02 3.18
N ALA A 94 10.30 5.44 3.29
CA ALA A 94 10.10 4.17 3.97
C ALA A 94 10.22 3.02 2.95
N VAL A 95 11.14 2.09 3.22
CA VAL A 95 11.27 0.82 2.51
C VAL A 95 10.75 -0.29 3.44
N ILE A 96 9.67 -0.96 3.04
CA ILE A 96 9.00 -1.99 3.84
C ILE A 96 9.03 -3.31 3.09
N GLU A 97 9.56 -4.34 3.71
CA GLU A 97 9.83 -5.62 3.04
C GLU A 97 9.42 -6.78 3.93
N ASP A 98 8.71 -7.76 3.36
CA ASP A 98 8.45 -9.02 4.07
C ASP A 98 7.74 -8.79 5.43
N CYS A 99 6.88 -7.77 5.52
CA CYS A 99 6.18 -7.38 6.74
C CYS A 99 4.71 -7.78 6.70
N ASP A 100 4.12 -7.92 7.89
CA ASP A 100 2.68 -8.08 8.07
C ASP A 100 2.09 -6.87 8.80
N ILE A 101 1.17 -6.15 8.17
CA ILE A 101 0.61 -4.89 8.66
C ILE A 101 -0.89 -5.04 8.80
N HIS A 102 -1.40 -4.96 10.03
CA HIS A 102 -2.79 -5.27 10.28
C HIS A 102 -3.41 -4.45 11.41
N HIS A 103 -4.74 -4.44 11.50
CA HIS A 103 -5.51 -3.75 12.55
C HIS A 103 -5.18 -2.25 12.71
N GLY A 104 -4.64 -1.62 11.66
CA GLY A 104 -4.47 -0.18 11.59
C GLY A 104 -5.78 0.54 11.31
N SER A 105 -5.80 1.86 11.55
CA SER A 105 -6.88 2.70 11.00
C SER A 105 -6.85 2.67 9.48
N ASP A 106 -5.70 2.96 8.90
CA ASP A 106 -5.25 2.45 7.60
C ASP A 106 -4.05 1.53 7.85
N GLY A 107 -3.65 0.72 6.87
CA GLY A 107 -2.42 -0.08 6.98
C GLY A 107 -1.18 0.83 6.89
N VAL A 108 -1.03 1.51 5.76
CA VAL A 108 0.03 2.50 5.54
C VAL A 108 -0.56 3.80 5.00
N ARG A 109 -0.17 4.94 5.58
CA ARG A 109 -0.50 6.27 5.07
C ARG A 109 0.77 7.03 4.72
N VAL A 110 0.81 7.58 3.50
CA VAL A 110 1.98 8.30 2.96
C VAL A 110 1.64 9.78 2.79
N GLY A 111 2.31 10.62 3.57
CA GLY A 111 2.14 12.06 3.60
C GLY A 111 2.76 12.79 2.41
N GLU A 112 2.40 14.06 2.26
CA GLU A 112 2.93 14.96 1.24
C GLU A 112 4.47 14.98 1.22
N GLY A 113 5.06 14.79 0.04
CA GLY A 113 6.51 14.74 -0.17
C GLY A 113 7.21 13.48 0.35
N ALA A 114 6.50 12.59 1.06
CA ALA A 114 7.05 11.32 1.52
C ALA A 114 6.99 10.25 0.42
N LYS A 115 7.86 9.25 0.55
CA LYS A 115 7.95 8.11 -0.38
C LYS A 115 7.77 6.78 0.35
N LEU A 116 7.02 5.88 -0.26
CA LEU A 116 6.91 4.48 0.15
C LEU A 116 7.42 3.56 -0.96
N THR A 117 8.27 2.60 -0.61
CA THR A 117 8.48 1.38 -1.39
C THR A 117 8.10 0.22 -0.49
N ILE A 118 7.06 -0.53 -0.85
CA ILE A 118 6.62 -1.70 -0.10
C ILE A 118 6.59 -2.93 -0.99
N ARG A 119 7.14 -4.04 -0.52
CA ARG A 119 7.15 -5.29 -1.27
C ARG A 119 7.10 -6.56 -0.44
N ARG A 120 6.49 -7.60 -1.02
CA ARG A 120 6.35 -8.94 -0.40
C ARG A 120 5.70 -8.88 0.98
N SER A 121 4.78 -7.94 1.17
CA SER A 121 4.15 -7.68 2.46
C SER A 121 2.66 -7.98 2.41
N ARG A 122 2.08 -8.27 3.59
CA ARG A 122 0.65 -8.41 3.78
C ARG A 122 0.09 -7.16 4.44
N ILE A 123 -1.04 -6.67 3.96
CA ILE A 123 -1.76 -5.55 4.56
C ILE A 123 -3.22 -5.92 4.70
N HIS A 124 -3.74 -6.02 5.93
CA HIS A 124 -5.08 -6.51 6.13
C HIS A 124 -5.83 -6.00 7.36
N HIS A 125 -7.14 -6.24 7.41
CA HIS A 125 -8.00 -5.91 8.56
C HIS A 125 -7.89 -4.44 9.02
N CYS A 126 -7.75 -3.52 8.06
CA CYS A 126 -7.69 -2.08 8.31
C CYS A 126 -9.11 -1.53 8.25
N GLU A 127 -9.69 -1.19 9.41
CA GLU A 127 -11.15 -0.98 9.52
C GLU A 127 -11.57 0.47 9.77
N SER A 128 -10.86 1.24 10.58
CA SER A 128 -11.37 2.54 11.07
C SER A 128 -11.27 3.66 10.04
N GLY A 129 -10.12 3.81 9.37
CA GLY A 129 -9.95 4.63 8.18
C GLY A 129 -10.36 3.83 6.95
N GLY A 130 -9.76 2.66 6.82
CA GLY A 130 -10.23 1.58 5.96
C GLY A 130 -9.37 1.33 4.73
N ASP A 131 -8.34 2.15 4.49
CA ASP A 131 -7.45 1.94 3.36
C ASP A 131 -6.33 0.97 3.74
N GLY A 132 -6.00 0.03 2.85
CA GLY A 132 -4.79 -0.77 2.98
C GLY A 132 -3.57 0.12 2.88
N ILE A 133 -3.41 0.81 1.74
CA ILE A 133 -2.38 1.82 1.54
C ILE A 133 -3.00 3.10 0.97
N PHE A 134 -2.82 4.22 1.68
CA PHE A 134 -3.31 5.52 1.28
C PHE A 134 -2.16 6.52 1.01
N PHE A 135 -2.07 6.97 -0.23
CA PHE A 135 -1.19 8.02 -0.70
C PHE A 135 -1.94 9.36 -0.75
N THR A 136 -1.56 10.27 0.14
CA THR A 136 -2.12 11.63 0.21
C THR A 136 -1.53 12.54 -0.88
N PRO A 137 -2.09 13.75 -1.10
CA PRO A 137 -1.58 14.67 -2.13
C PRO A 137 -0.08 14.92 -2.06
N GLY A 138 0.59 14.86 -3.20
CA GLY A 138 2.03 15.10 -3.33
C GLY A 138 2.92 13.97 -2.80
N SER A 139 2.36 12.80 -2.49
CA SER A 139 3.13 11.62 -2.08
C SER A 139 3.54 10.73 -3.27
N PHE A 140 4.53 9.87 -3.03
CA PHE A 140 5.11 8.97 -4.04
C PHE A 140 5.12 7.53 -3.56
N GLY A 141 4.86 6.58 -4.46
CA GLY A 141 4.66 5.18 -4.09
C GLY A 141 5.11 4.15 -5.09
N GLU A 142 5.67 3.07 -4.57
CA GLU A 142 5.84 1.79 -5.26
C GLU A 142 5.30 0.68 -4.35
N VAL A 143 4.31 -0.06 -4.83
CA VAL A 143 3.66 -1.17 -4.13
C VAL A 143 3.77 -2.40 -5.02
N VAL A 144 4.61 -3.37 -4.65
CA VAL A 144 4.96 -4.50 -5.53
C VAL A 144 4.88 -5.83 -4.80
N ASP A 145 4.33 -6.86 -5.43
CA ASP A 145 4.26 -8.22 -4.86
C ASP A 145 3.61 -8.28 -3.46
N CYS A 146 2.60 -7.45 -3.18
CA CYS A 146 1.91 -7.43 -1.89
C CYS A 146 0.55 -8.16 -1.94
N ASP A 147 0.09 -8.70 -0.81
CA ASP A 147 -1.28 -9.21 -0.63
C ASP A 147 -2.06 -8.25 0.28
N ILE A 148 -3.10 -7.61 -0.26
CA ILE A 148 -3.89 -6.57 0.41
C ILE A 148 -5.33 -7.03 0.50
N TYR A 149 -5.84 -7.27 1.70
CA TYR A 149 -7.15 -7.89 1.87
C TYR A 149 -7.92 -7.48 3.11
N GLU A 150 -9.25 -7.58 3.07
CA GLU A 150 -10.11 -7.32 4.22
C GLU A 150 -9.92 -5.92 4.83
N CYS A 151 -9.51 -4.95 4.00
CA CYS A 151 -9.53 -3.53 4.35
C CYS A 151 -10.92 -2.95 4.02
N ARG A 152 -11.43 -2.08 4.89
CA ARG A 152 -12.83 -1.63 4.77
C ARG A 152 -13.13 -0.86 3.49
N VAL A 153 -12.20 -0.07 2.96
CA VAL A 153 -12.43 0.89 1.87
C VAL A 153 -11.59 0.53 0.64
N ASN A 154 -10.37 1.04 0.51
CA ASN A 154 -9.55 0.79 -0.67
C ASN A 154 -8.43 -0.23 -0.37
N GLY A 155 -8.06 -1.05 -1.36
CA GLY A 155 -6.78 -1.77 -1.29
C GLY A 155 -5.61 -0.79 -1.41
N ILE A 156 -5.54 -0.08 -2.55
CA ILE A 156 -4.58 1.00 -2.80
C ILE A 156 -5.34 2.26 -3.22
N HIS A 157 -5.09 3.38 -2.52
CA HIS A 157 -5.73 4.66 -2.78
C HIS A 157 -4.68 5.74 -3.07
N ALA A 158 -4.72 6.31 -4.27
CA ALA A 158 -3.86 7.43 -4.67
C ALA A 158 -4.69 8.70 -4.89
N HIS A 159 -4.45 9.72 -4.07
CA HIS A 159 -5.11 11.02 -4.19
C HIS A 159 -4.11 12.13 -4.49
N ASN A 160 -4.11 12.65 -5.72
CA ASN A 160 -3.10 13.61 -6.20
C ASN A 160 -1.65 13.11 -5.95
N ALA A 161 -1.41 11.83 -6.19
CA ALA A 161 -0.15 11.17 -5.89
C ALA A 161 0.42 10.46 -7.14
N CYS A 162 1.73 10.16 -7.12
CA CYS A 162 2.38 9.37 -8.17
C CYS A 162 2.71 7.97 -7.64
N VAL A 163 1.97 6.96 -8.10
CA VAL A 163 2.01 5.61 -7.53
C VAL A 163 2.15 4.56 -8.62
N THR A 164 3.08 3.63 -8.45
CA THR A 164 3.18 2.40 -9.24
C THR A 164 2.75 1.21 -8.39
N ALA A 165 1.71 0.49 -8.81
CA ALA A 165 1.23 -0.73 -8.18
C ALA A 165 1.43 -1.91 -9.14
N GLY A 166 2.37 -2.80 -8.83
CA GLY A 166 2.79 -3.90 -9.69
C GLY A 166 2.62 -5.29 -9.06
N ASN A 167 2.06 -6.27 -9.76
CA ASN A 167 1.99 -7.67 -9.31
C ASN A 167 1.36 -7.88 -7.92
N ASN A 168 0.44 -7.01 -7.50
CA ASN A 168 -0.22 -7.17 -6.20
C ASN A 168 -1.46 -8.07 -6.32
N ARG A 169 -1.81 -8.72 -5.21
CA ARG A 169 -3.11 -9.37 -5.03
C ARG A 169 -3.97 -8.51 -4.10
N ILE A 170 -5.19 -8.19 -4.54
CA ILE A 170 -6.11 -7.32 -3.79
C ILE A 170 -7.48 -7.96 -3.74
N ARG A 171 -8.04 -8.17 -2.55
CA ARG A 171 -9.35 -8.82 -2.39
C ARG A 171 -10.15 -8.34 -1.18
N ASP A 172 -11.45 -8.60 -1.20
CA ASP A 172 -12.33 -8.38 -0.04
C ASP A 172 -12.37 -6.92 0.46
N VAL A 173 -12.18 -5.96 -0.45
CA VAL A 173 -12.21 -4.51 -0.20
C VAL A 173 -13.45 -3.85 -0.83
N LEU A 174 -13.71 -2.58 -0.54
CA LEU A 174 -14.77 -1.84 -1.24
C LEU A 174 -14.35 -1.47 -2.67
N PHE A 175 -13.13 -0.93 -2.81
CA PHE A 175 -12.50 -0.61 -4.09
C PHE A 175 -11.11 -1.24 -4.15
N GLY A 176 -10.74 -1.87 -5.27
CA GLY A 176 -9.42 -2.51 -5.40
C GLY A 176 -8.29 -1.48 -5.44
N ILE A 177 -8.09 -0.84 -6.60
CA ILE A 177 -7.15 0.27 -6.79
C ILE A 177 -7.94 1.51 -7.20
N TYR A 178 -7.79 2.60 -6.44
CA TYR A 178 -8.52 3.85 -6.63
C TYR A 178 -7.59 5.04 -6.83
N PHE A 179 -7.58 5.60 -8.05
CA PHE A 179 -6.85 6.82 -8.39
C PHE A 179 -7.83 7.98 -8.56
N ARG A 180 -7.63 9.04 -7.78
CA ARG A 180 -8.45 10.26 -7.80
C ARG A 180 -7.62 11.53 -7.74
N GLY A 181 -8.24 12.68 -8.01
CA GLY A 181 -7.56 13.93 -8.30
C GLY A 181 -6.70 13.80 -9.56
N GLN A 182 -5.53 14.43 -9.58
CA GLN A 182 -4.54 14.38 -10.65
C GLN A 182 -3.50 13.27 -10.41
N SER A 183 -3.91 12.11 -9.89
CA SER A 183 -2.99 11.00 -9.64
C SER A 183 -2.44 10.43 -10.95
N THR A 184 -1.17 10.02 -10.92
CA THR A 184 -0.43 9.46 -12.06
C THR A 184 0.36 8.22 -11.63
N GLY A 185 1.02 7.58 -12.58
CA GLY A 185 1.81 6.36 -12.36
C GLY A 185 1.19 5.17 -13.09
N ALA A 186 1.28 3.98 -12.52
CA ALA A 186 0.88 2.76 -13.22
C ALA A 186 0.22 1.72 -12.30
N MET A 187 -0.69 0.94 -12.89
CA MET A 187 -1.30 -0.25 -12.31
C MET A 187 -0.99 -1.40 -13.24
N GLU A 188 -0.04 -2.25 -12.85
CA GLU A 188 0.52 -3.27 -13.73
C GLU A 188 0.37 -4.66 -13.13
N LYS A 189 -0.21 -5.59 -13.91
CA LYS A 189 -0.20 -7.03 -13.58
C LYS A 189 -0.79 -7.38 -12.21
N ASN A 190 -1.69 -6.55 -11.69
CA ASN A 190 -2.35 -6.83 -10.42
C ASN A 190 -3.48 -7.85 -10.62
N SER A 191 -3.73 -8.66 -9.59
CA SER A 191 -4.91 -9.53 -9.48
C SER A 191 -5.87 -8.91 -8.47
N ILE A 192 -7.09 -8.57 -8.92
CA ILE A 192 -8.11 -7.91 -8.10
C ILE A 192 -9.40 -8.73 -8.14
N GLU A 193 -9.87 -9.18 -6.98
CA GLU A 193 -11.02 -10.08 -6.87
C GLU A 193 -11.91 -9.79 -5.66
N HIS A 194 -13.15 -10.27 -5.67
CA HIS A 194 -14.09 -10.17 -4.54
C HIS A 194 -14.27 -8.74 -3.98
N VAL A 195 -14.22 -7.72 -4.84
CA VAL A 195 -14.40 -6.33 -4.42
C VAL A 195 -15.88 -5.95 -4.40
N ARG A 196 -16.32 -5.18 -3.41
CA ARG A 196 -17.75 -4.87 -3.23
C ARG A 196 -18.30 -3.81 -4.18
N LYS A 197 -17.44 -2.98 -4.78
CA LYS A 197 -17.85 -1.95 -5.76
C LYS A 197 -17.04 -2.01 -7.05
N PHE A 198 -15.87 -1.38 -7.08
CA PHE A 198 -15.07 -1.26 -8.31
C PHE A 198 -13.70 -1.92 -8.14
N GLY A 199 -13.28 -2.70 -9.13
CA GLY A 199 -11.93 -3.28 -9.14
C GLY A 199 -10.87 -2.21 -9.31
N ILE A 200 -10.91 -1.51 -10.44
CA ILE A 200 -10.06 -0.35 -10.72
C ILE A 200 -10.97 0.86 -10.93
N TYR A 201 -10.69 1.96 -10.22
CA TYR A 201 -11.42 3.21 -10.38
C TYR A 201 -10.45 4.38 -10.64
N VAL A 202 -10.63 5.06 -11.77
CA VAL A 202 -9.87 6.26 -12.15
C VAL A 202 -10.81 7.45 -12.29
N THR A 203 -10.56 8.53 -11.56
CA THR A 203 -11.47 9.69 -11.51
C THR A 203 -10.76 11.03 -11.40
N GLU A 204 -11.51 12.13 -11.48
CA GLU A 204 -11.09 13.51 -11.18
C GLU A 204 -9.85 13.98 -11.97
N GLY A 205 -9.67 13.47 -13.19
CA GLY A 205 -8.56 13.82 -14.08
C GLY A 205 -7.29 12.98 -13.94
N SER A 206 -7.30 11.95 -13.09
CA SER A 206 -6.18 11.01 -12.93
C SER A 206 -5.86 10.32 -14.26
N ASP A 207 -4.57 10.11 -14.53
CA ASP A 207 -4.06 9.65 -15.83
C ASP A 207 -2.99 8.55 -15.67
N PRO A 208 -3.36 7.36 -15.16
CA PRO A 208 -2.43 6.25 -15.00
C PRO A 208 -2.27 5.42 -16.28
N VAL A 209 -1.16 4.67 -16.36
CA VAL A 209 -1.08 3.49 -17.22
C VAL A 209 -1.75 2.33 -16.50
N VAL A 210 -2.69 1.64 -17.16
CA VAL A 210 -3.39 0.47 -16.60
C VAL A 210 -3.16 -0.70 -17.53
N GLN A 211 -2.25 -1.59 -17.15
CA GLN A 211 -1.77 -2.64 -18.03
C GLN A 211 -1.75 -4.03 -17.40
N GLY A 212 -2.21 -5.04 -18.14
CA GLY A 212 -1.99 -6.43 -17.76
C GLY A 212 -2.75 -6.90 -16.50
N ASN A 213 -3.72 -6.13 -16.00
CA ASN A 213 -4.42 -6.46 -14.76
C ASN A 213 -5.48 -7.53 -15.00
N GLN A 214 -5.67 -8.40 -14.00
CA GLN A 214 -6.74 -9.40 -13.97
C GLN A 214 -7.75 -8.97 -12.91
N VAL A 215 -8.97 -8.64 -13.33
CA VAL A 215 -10.01 -8.13 -12.42
C VAL A 215 -11.28 -8.96 -12.61
N ARG A 216 -11.78 -9.51 -11.51
CA ARG A 216 -12.97 -10.38 -11.51
C ARG A 216 -13.83 -10.16 -10.27
N GLU A 217 -15.04 -10.70 -10.30
CA GLU A 217 -15.92 -10.80 -9.12
C GLU A 217 -16.13 -9.46 -8.39
N CYS A 218 -16.41 -8.42 -9.17
CA CYS A 218 -16.68 -7.07 -8.67
C CYS A 218 -18.19 -6.86 -8.48
N GLY A 219 -18.59 -6.25 -7.37
CA GLY A 219 -20.00 -5.97 -7.07
C GLY A 219 -20.68 -4.95 -8.00
N MET A 220 -19.91 -4.10 -8.68
CA MET A 220 -20.43 -3.20 -9.73
C MET A 220 -19.67 -3.35 -11.06
N HIS A 221 -18.47 -2.78 -11.17
CA HIS A 221 -17.67 -2.80 -12.40
C HIS A 221 -16.24 -3.25 -12.12
N CYS A 222 -15.65 -4.01 -13.04
CA CYS A 222 -14.23 -4.33 -12.99
C CYS A 222 -13.38 -3.07 -13.18
N ALA A 223 -13.79 -2.19 -14.09
CA ALA A 223 -13.15 -0.90 -14.28
C ALA A 223 -14.19 0.22 -14.40
N PHE A 224 -13.96 1.33 -13.73
CA PHE A 224 -14.81 2.51 -13.82
C PHE A 224 -13.95 3.75 -14.06
N VAL A 225 -14.38 4.62 -14.97
CA VAL A 225 -13.71 5.90 -15.24
C VAL A 225 -14.74 7.02 -15.23
N SER A 226 -14.51 8.05 -14.42
CA SER A 226 -15.48 9.14 -14.21
C SER A 226 -14.81 10.50 -14.06
N GLN A 227 -15.60 11.58 -14.10
CA GLN A 227 -15.17 12.95 -13.75
C GLN A 227 -13.86 13.38 -14.43
N GLY A 228 -13.74 13.14 -15.75
CA GLY A 228 -12.56 13.51 -16.53
C GLY A 228 -11.35 12.61 -16.33
N GLY A 229 -11.51 11.47 -15.64
CA GLY A 229 -10.50 10.42 -15.55
C GLY A 229 -10.00 10.00 -16.95
N LYS A 230 -8.75 9.59 -17.00
CA LYS A 230 -8.02 9.31 -18.23
C LYS A 230 -7.31 7.96 -18.12
N GLY A 231 -6.12 7.87 -18.71
CA GLY A 231 -5.27 6.71 -18.67
C GLY A 231 -5.18 5.97 -19.98
N ILE A 232 -4.14 5.14 -20.07
CA ILE A 232 -3.91 4.21 -21.17
C ILE A 232 -4.22 2.82 -20.63
N TRP A 233 -5.20 2.16 -21.23
CA TRP A 233 -5.72 0.87 -20.75
C TRP A 233 -5.44 -0.20 -21.80
N THR A 234 -4.51 -1.10 -21.51
CA THR A 234 -4.07 -2.12 -22.47
C THR A 234 -3.82 -3.47 -21.80
N GLU A 235 -4.11 -4.56 -22.50
CA GLU A 235 -3.79 -5.93 -22.08
C GLU A 235 -4.43 -6.34 -20.75
N ASN A 236 -5.51 -5.68 -20.33
CA ASN A 236 -6.24 -6.07 -19.12
C ASN A 236 -7.27 -7.16 -19.43
N ASN A 237 -7.50 -8.04 -18.46
CA ASN A 237 -8.58 -9.02 -18.47
C ASN A 237 -9.61 -8.67 -17.40
N PHE A 238 -10.81 -8.29 -17.83
CA PHE A 238 -11.92 -7.92 -16.97
C PHE A 238 -13.05 -8.95 -17.11
N GLU A 239 -13.21 -9.80 -16.09
CA GLU A 239 -14.32 -10.75 -15.96
C GLU A 239 -15.55 -10.04 -15.37
N GLY A 240 -15.99 -9.01 -16.09
CA GLY A 240 -17.09 -8.14 -15.72
C GLY A 240 -17.11 -6.89 -16.59
N SER A 241 -17.95 -5.92 -16.24
CA SER A 241 -18.15 -4.72 -17.05
C SER A 241 -17.07 -3.66 -16.79
N MET A 242 -16.79 -2.87 -17.83
CA MET A 242 -16.04 -1.61 -17.75
C MET A 242 -16.97 -0.48 -18.18
N HIS A 243 -17.00 0.62 -17.42
CA HIS A 243 -17.76 1.82 -17.80
C HIS A 243 -16.89 3.08 -17.76
N VAL A 244 -16.85 3.79 -18.89
CA VAL A 244 -16.18 5.08 -19.07
C VAL A 244 -17.26 6.14 -19.28
N LEU A 245 -17.40 7.05 -18.32
CA LEU A 245 -18.40 8.13 -18.39
C LEU A 245 -18.02 9.20 -19.41
N THR A 246 -19.02 9.97 -19.83
CA THR A 246 -18.86 11.10 -20.75
C THR A 246 -17.80 12.08 -20.24
N GLY A 247 -16.96 12.58 -21.15
CA GLY A 247 -15.91 13.55 -20.82
C GLY A 247 -14.63 12.94 -20.23
N CYS A 248 -14.58 11.62 -20.06
CA CYS A 248 -13.34 10.91 -19.73
C CYS A 248 -12.52 10.65 -21.00
N ALA A 249 -11.19 10.75 -20.89
CA ALA A 249 -10.28 10.64 -22.03
C ALA A 249 -9.44 9.36 -22.01
N SER A 250 -10.06 8.24 -21.60
CA SER A 250 -9.41 6.92 -21.57
C SER A 250 -9.03 6.46 -22.96
N LYS A 251 -7.77 6.08 -23.13
CA LYS A 251 -7.26 5.46 -24.36
C LYS A 251 -7.29 3.94 -24.20
N LEU A 252 -8.30 3.30 -24.79
CA LEU A 252 -8.47 1.85 -24.71
C LEU A 252 -7.74 1.17 -25.88
N GLY A 253 -6.77 0.31 -25.57
CA GLY A 253 -6.16 -0.63 -26.53
C GLY A 253 -6.71 -2.05 -26.36
N SER A 254 -5.86 -3.06 -26.54
CA SER A 254 -6.23 -4.47 -26.52
C SER A 254 -6.63 -4.96 -25.11
N ASN A 255 -7.88 -4.81 -24.70
CA ASN A 255 -8.41 -5.35 -23.44
C ASN A 255 -9.41 -6.48 -23.70
N GLN A 256 -9.47 -7.46 -22.81
CA GLN A 256 -10.49 -8.51 -22.80
C GLN A 256 -11.53 -8.16 -21.74
N ILE A 257 -12.80 -8.06 -22.15
CA ILE A 257 -13.91 -7.66 -21.28
C ILE A 257 -15.05 -8.63 -21.52
N ASN A 258 -15.34 -9.48 -20.53
CA ASN A 258 -16.39 -10.49 -20.63
C ASN A 258 -17.78 -9.92 -20.30
N GLY A 259 -17.83 -8.80 -19.57
CA GLY A 259 -19.07 -8.05 -19.34
C GLY A 259 -19.33 -7.00 -20.42
N LYS A 260 -20.05 -5.94 -20.04
CA LYS A 260 -20.36 -4.83 -20.93
C LYS A 260 -19.22 -3.81 -20.92
N LEU A 261 -18.80 -3.37 -22.11
CA LEU A 261 -18.01 -2.15 -22.26
C LEU A 261 -18.95 -1.00 -22.60
N ASP A 262 -19.19 -0.12 -21.64
CA ASP A 262 -19.95 1.11 -21.83
C ASP A 262 -19.00 2.29 -21.92
N VAL A 263 -19.03 2.99 -23.05
CA VAL A 263 -18.30 4.25 -23.23
C VAL A 263 -19.32 5.30 -23.63
N ASP A 264 -19.66 6.19 -22.70
CA ASP A 264 -20.65 7.21 -22.97
C ASP A 264 -20.07 8.23 -23.98
N VAL A 265 -20.84 8.51 -25.03
CA VAL A 265 -20.53 9.55 -26.00
C VAL A 265 -21.14 10.88 -25.55
N ALA A 266 -20.38 11.96 -25.75
CA ALA A 266 -20.93 13.30 -25.53
C ALA A 266 -22.17 13.50 -26.41
N PRO A 267 -23.27 14.07 -25.88
CA PRO A 267 -24.46 14.32 -26.68
C PRO A 267 -24.08 15.22 -27.87
N ILE A 268 -24.51 14.84 -29.07
CA ILE A 268 -24.38 15.67 -30.27
C ILE A 268 -25.25 16.90 -30.01
N VAL A 269 -24.62 18.06 -29.82
CA VAL A 269 -25.34 19.33 -29.74
C VAL A 269 -25.82 19.64 -31.16
N ALA A 270 -27.13 19.59 -31.36
CA ALA A 270 -27.81 19.91 -32.62
C ALA A 270 -27.79 21.41 -32.93
#